data_AF-A0A923IM03-F1
#
_entry.id   AF-A0A923IM03-F1
#
_cell.length_a   1.000
_cell.length_b   1.000
_cell.length_c   1.000
_cell.angle_alpha   90.00
_cell.angle_beta   90.00
_cell.angle_gamma   90.00
#
_symmetry.space_group_name_H-M   'P 1'
#
loop_
_entity.id
_entity.type
_entity.pdbx_description
1 polymer ?
#
loop_
_entity_poly.entity_id
_entity_poly.type
_entity_poly.pdbx_seq_one_letter_code
_entity_poly.pdbx_strand_id
1 'polypeptide(L)'
;MTEPAIDLDPYFLGVWEIGEQKNVALKFVREHDSDDLVFSERFNDLSDRRADIKEPVADWPGIWAIANPIEGEIRLMTSNNTFYQYKWITQEKVNGATMASDTTDVLGWEEISIGLQNGWHEFGRREVEEIKTGWSSCYGNQQLTLVNQQGSMNAWKAKQQAFSPRLMINNPNNSGGTQNANFSFEYEKADTGILPVYWKNWNRFWSNRLPVSGDFDLPVNVLRHVIYNICSKYRTSEGEFLIEEMSCELFIDRIGTTQVKGFKV
;
A
#
# COMPACT_ATOMS: atom_id res chain seq x y z
N MET A 1 -13.30 16.63 1.53
CA MET A 1 -13.15 17.98 2.12
C MET A 1 -14.50 18.66 2.01
N THR A 2 -15.13 19.01 3.13
CA THR A 2 -16.49 19.60 3.17
C THR A 2 -16.50 21.08 3.50
N GLU A 3 -15.34 21.63 3.91
CA GLU A 3 -15.20 23.04 4.23
C GLU A 3 -15.14 23.91 2.96
N PRO A 4 -15.64 25.15 3.02
CA PRO A 4 -15.55 26.09 1.91
C PRO A 4 -14.10 26.40 1.57
N ALA A 5 -13.81 26.58 0.28
CA ALA A 5 -12.47 26.93 -0.18
C ALA A 5 -12.06 28.33 0.32
N ILE A 6 -10.81 28.46 0.74
CA ILE A 6 -10.19 29.74 1.10
C ILE A 6 -9.90 30.51 -0.19
N ASP A 7 -10.38 31.76 -0.25
CA ASP A 7 -10.24 32.59 -1.43
C ASP A 7 -8.86 33.24 -1.51
N LEU A 8 -8.10 32.90 -2.55
CA LEU A 8 -6.79 33.49 -2.84
C LEU A 8 -6.79 34.30 -4.14
N ASP A 9 -7.94 34.45 -4.81
CA ASP A 9 -8.07 35.26 -6.03
C ASP A 9 -7.53 36.69 -5.87
N PRO A 10 -7.75 37.40 -4.75
CA PRO A 10 -7.25 38.77 -4.58
C PRO A 10 -5.72 38.92 -4.61
N TYR A 11 -5.00 37.81 -4.42
CA TYR A 11 -3.54 37.79 -4.36
C TYR A 11 -2.91 37.13 -5.58
N PHE A 12 -3.72 36.61 -6.51
CA PHE A 12 -3.24 35.90 -7.67
C PHE A 12 -2.74 36.87 -8.74
N LEU A 13 -1.51 36.68 -9.22
CA LEU A 13 -0.84 37.65 -10.09
C LEU A 13 -0.96 37.37 -11.58
N GLY A 14 -1.58 36.26 -11.98
CA GLY A 14 -1.52 35.84 -13.38
C GLY A 14 -2.55 34.78 -13.75
N VAL A 15 -2.12 33.85 -14.61
CA VAL A 15 -2.89 32.71 -15.09
C VAL A 15 -2.20 31.45 -14.61
N TRP A 16 -2.96 30.39 -14.35
CA TRP A 16 -2.37 29.11 -13.99
C TRP A 16 -1.55 28.53 -15.14
N GLU A 17 -0.32 28.12 -14.86
CA GLU A 17 0.43 27.20 -15.71
C GLU A 17 -0.10 25.79 -15.47
N ILE A 18 -0.88 25.27 -16.42
CA ILE A 18 -1.50 23.96 -16.33
C ILE A 18 -0.57 22.92 -16.96
N GLY A 19 -0.16 21.93 -16.16
CA GLY A 19 0.64 20.80 -16.63
C GLY A 19 -0.19 19.69 -17.27
N GLU A 20 0.46 18.58 -17.60
CA GLU A 20 -0.21 17.41 -18.14
C GLU A 20 -0.99 16.67 -17.05
N GLN A 21 -2.25 16.32 -17.34
CA GLN A 21 -3.04 15.48 -16.45
C GLN A 21 -2.36 14.13 -16.26
N LYS A 22 -2.07 13.76 -15.00
CA LYS A 22 -1.48 12.46 -14.70
C LYS A 22 -2.45 11.34 -15.04
N ASN A 23 -1.90 10.22 -15.49
CA ASN A 23 -2.63 8.99 -15.73
C ASN A 23 -1.74 7.81 -15.32
N VAL A 24 -1.54 7.68 -14.01
CA VAL A 24 -0.56 6.74 -13.43
C VAL A 24 -1.26 5.61 -12.70
N ALA A 25 -0.64 4.42 -12.69
CA ALA A 25 -0.94 3.38 -11.72
C ALA A 25 -0.21 3.70 -10.42
N LEU A 26 -0.86 3.50 -9.28
CA LEU A 26 -0.23 3.67 -7.97
C LEU A 26 0.17 2.30 -7.44
N LYS A 27 1.45 2.11 -7.15
CA LYS A 27 2.00 0.90 -6.53
C LYS A 27 2.37 1.19 -5.09
N PHE A 28 1.68 0.56 -4.16
CA PHE A 28 1.93 0.66 -2.73
C PHE A 28 2.91 -0.42 -2.31
N VAL A 29 4.12 -0.02 -1.97
CA VAL A 29 5.18 -0.92 -1.55
C VAL A 29 5.15 -1.04 -0.04
N ARG A 30 5.02 -2.28 0.43
CA ARG A 30 5.07 -2.61 1.85
C ARG A 30 6.48 -2.96 2.25
N GLU A 31 6.89 -2.44 3.41
CA GLU A 31 8.09 -2.91 4.09
C GLU A 31 7.71 -3.97 5.12
N HIS A 32 8.28 -5.17 4.96
CA HIS A 32 8.21 -6.22 5.97
C HIS A 32 9.48 -6.22 6.81
N ASP A 33 9.33 -6.56 8.09
CA ASP A 33 10.45 -6.68 9.01
C ASP A 33 11.34 -7.84 8.57
N SER A 34 12.58 -7.56 8.18
CA SER A 34 13.52 -8.57 7.69
C SER A 34 13.91 -9.60 8.75
N ASP A 35 13.76 -9.26 10.03
CA ASP A 35 14.06 -10.16 11.14
C ASP A 35 12.86 -11.05 11.51
N ASP A 36 11.67 -10.78 10.96
CA ASP A 36 10.52 -11.67 11.12
C ASP A 36 10.63 -12.87 10.18
N LEU A 37 11.00 -14.02 10.75
CA LEU A 37 11.14 -15.30 10.06
C LEU A 37 9.88 -15.69 9.30
N VAL A 38 8.69 -15.28 9.75
CA VAL A 38 7.47 -15.57 9.01
C VAL A 38 7.48 -14.91 7.64
N PHE A 39 7.88 -13.63 7.58
CA PHE A 39 7.98 -12.91 6.31
C PHE A 39 9.28 -13.25 5.59
N SER A 40 10.42 -13.32 6.27
CA SER A 40 11.71 -13.56 5.61
C SER A 40 11.78 -14.93 4.93
N GLU A 41 11.10 -15.96 5.45
CA GLU A 41 11.11 -17.31 4.87
C GLU A 41 9.97 -17.56 3.88
N ARG A 42 8.79 -16.95 4.10
CA ARG A 42 7.57 -17.31 3.36
C ARG A 42 7.00 -16.18 2.49
N PHE A 43 7.47 -14.94 2.62
CA PHE A 43 7.02 -13.85 1.77
C PHE A 43 7.90 -13.74 0.52
N ASN A 44 7.27 -13.77 -0.64
CA ASN A 44 7.88 -13.40 -1.91
C ASN A 44 7.04 -12.27 -2.54
N ASP A 45 7.71 -11.23 -3.03
CA ASP A 45 7.01 -10.14 -3.72
C ASP A 45 6.45 -10.64 -5.07
N LEU A 46 5.12 -10.63 -5.19
CA LEU A 46 4.41 -11.08 -6.38
C LEU A 46 4.07 -9.91 -7.34
N SER A 47 4.63 -8.72 -7.15
CA SER A 47 4.33 -7.52 -7.96
C SER A 47 4.52 -7.77 -9.46
N ASP A 48 5.61 -8.43 -9.86
CA ASP A 48 5.91 -8.74 -11.26
C ASP A 48 5.03 -9.84 -11.84
N ARG A 49 4.35 -10.59 -10.96
CA ARG A 49 3.45 -11.70 -11.29
C ARG A 49 1.98 -11.32 -11.09
N ARG A 50 1.66 -10.03 -10.86
CA ARG A 50 0.28 -9.57 -10.54
C ARG A 50 -0.76 -9.98 -11.59
N ALA A 51 -0.38 -10.05 -12.86
CA ALA A 51 -1.25 -10.47 -13.97
C ALA A 51 -1.61 -11.98 -13.94
N ASP A 52 -0.78 -12.78 -13.28
CA ASP A 52 -0.99 -14.23 -13.12
C ASP A 52 -1.89 -14.54 -11.93
N ILE A 53 -2.04 -13.58 -11.01
CA ILE A 53 -2.95 -13.68 -9.86
C ILE A 53 -4.40 -13.58 -10.36
N LYS A 54 -5.12 -14.69 -10.24
CA LYS A 54 -6.55 -14.79 -10.58
C LYS A 54 -7.43 -14.62 -9.35
N GLU A 55 -8.75 -14.71 -9.56
CA GLU A 55 -9.74 -14.57 -8.49
C GLU A 55 -9.42 -15.46 -7.28
N PRO A 56 -9.57 -14.91 -6.06
CA PRO A 56 -9.28 -15.65 -4.84
C PRO A 56 -10.25 -16.81 -4.63
N VAL A 57 -9.82 -17.77 -3.84
CA VAL A 57 -10.62 -18.92 -3.39
C VAL A 57 -10.69 -18.95 -1.86
N ALA A 58 -11.71 -19.60 -1.30
CA ALA A 58 -11.88 -19.64 0.15
C ALA A 58 -10.84 -20.57 0.81
N ASP A 59 -10.67 -21.76 0.26
CA ASP A 59 -10.01 -22.90 0.92
C ASP A 59 -9.47 -23.92 -0.11
N TRP A 60 -8.92 -25.03 0.39
CA TRP A 60 -8.42 -26.14 -0.43
C TRP A 60 -9.49 -26.77 -1.34
N PRO A 61 -10.71 -27.07 -0.87
CA PRO A 61 -11.81 -27.47 -1.76
C PRO A 61 -12.01 -26.49 -2.93
N GLY A 62 -11.95 -25.18 -2.67
CA GLY A 62 -12.01 -24.16 -3.72
C GLY A 62 -10.87 -24.25 -4.74
N ILE A 63 -9.63 -24.47 -4.28
CA ILE A 63 -8.47 -24.71 -5.15
C ILE A 63 -8.67 -25.96 -6.02
N TRP A 64 -9.08 -27.08 -5.42
CA TRP A 64 -9.24 -28.36 -6.12
C TRP A 64 -10.42 -28.37 -7.10
N ALA A 65 -11.39 -27.48 -6.92
CA ALA A 65 -12.52 -27.31 -7.83
C ALA A 65 -12.17 -26.55 -9.12
N ILE A 66 -10.98 -25.95 -9.23
CA ILE A 66 -10.55 -25.24 -10.44
C ILE A 66 -10.35 -26.27 -11.56
N ALA A 67 -11.21 -26.20 -12.59
CA ALA A 67 -11.10 -27.06 -13.76
C ALA A 67 -9.97 -26.57 -14.68
N ASN A 68 -9.04 -27.47 -15.02
CA ASN A 68 -7.93 -27.23 -15.95
C ASN A 68 -7.04 -26.02 -15.58
N PRO A 69 -6.42 -26.01 -14.40
CA PRO A 69 -5.50 -24.94 -14.02
C PRO A 69 -4.32 -24.87 -15.00
N ILE A 70 -3.87 -23.65 -15.30
CA ILE A 70 -2.74 -23.41 -16.21
C ILE A 70 -1.46 -23.30 -15.40
N GLU A 71 -0.36 -23.86 -15.90
CA GLU A 71 0.95 -23.69 -15.27
C GLU A 71 1.29 -22.20 -15.11
N GLY A 72 1.73 -21.83 -13.91
CA GLY A 72 2.04 -20.47 -13.54
C GLY A 72 0.86 -19.67 -12.97
N GLU A 73 -0.38 -20.19 -13.03
CA GLU A 73 -1.57 -19.57 -12.45
C GLU A 73 -1.43 -19.42 -10.93
N ILE A 74 -1.76 -18.24 -10.40
CA ILE A 74 -1.67 -17.93 -8.97
C ILE A 74 -3.07 -17.67 -8.40
N ARG A 75 -3.35 -18.23 -7.22
CA ARG A 75 -4.60 -18.04 -6.47
C ARG A 75 -4.29 -17.63 -5.04
N LEU A 76 -5.00 -16.62 -4.54
CA LEU A 76 -5.04 -16.31 -3.11
C LEU A 76 -6.07 -17.22 -2.42
N MET A 77 -5.64 -17.97 -1.42
CA MET A 77 -6.55 -18.65 -0.49
C MET A 77 -6.85 -17.72 0.69
N THR A 78 -8.11 -17.32 0.82
CA THR A 78 -8.52 -16.28 1.79
C THR A 78 -8.63 -16.78 3.23
N SER A 79 -8.87 -18.08 3.45
CA SER A 79 -8.95 -18.65 4.80
C SER A 79 -7.63 -18.54 5.59
N ASN A 80 -6.49 -18.69 4.92
CA ASN A 80 -5.15 -18.58 5.51
C ASN A 80 -4.32 -17.40 4.95
N ASN A 81 -4.89 -16.60 4.06
CA ASN A 81 -4.23 -15.46 3.43
C ASN A 81 -2.88 -15.83 2.79
N THR A 82 -2.88 -16.88 1.97
CA THR A 82 -1.66 -17.45 1.34
C THR A 82 -1.87 -17.60 -0.17
N PHE A 83 -0.85 -17.28 -0.95
CA PHE A 83 -0.80 -17.42 -2.40
C PHE A 83 -0.24 -18.77 -2.80
N TYR A 84 -0.98 -19.46 -3.66
CA TYR A 84 -0.60 -20.75 -4.24
C TYR A 84 -0.43 -20.62 -5.74
N GLN A 85 0.61 -21.25 -6.29
CA GLN A 85 0.85 -21.35 -7.72
C GLN A 85 0.67 -22.78 -8.20
N TYR A 86 0.04 -22.94 -9.36
CA TYR A 86 0.01 -24.22 -10.05
C TYR A 86 1.30 -24.42 -10.85
N LYS A 87 2.15 -25.38 -10.45
CA LYS A 87 3.43 -25.68 -11.11
C LYS A 87 3.88 -27.12 -10.83
N TRP A 88 5.01 -27.52 -11.42
CA TRP A 88 5.67 -28.78 -11.09
C TRP A 88 6.22 -28.74 -9.67
N ILE A 89 5.89 -29.77 -8.88
CA ILE A 89 6.37 -29.99 -7.54
C ILE A 89 6.97 -31.39 -7.42
N THR A 90 8.09 -31.49 -6.71
CA THR A 90 8.68 -32.79 -6.38
C THR A 90 8.09 -33.28 -5.08
N GLN A 91 7.34 -34.39 -5.13
CA GLN A 91 6.84 -35.06 -3.93
C GLN A 91 7.80 -36.16 -3.52
N GLU A 92 8.29 -36.08 -2.29
CA GLU A 92 9.05 -37.16 -1.67
C GLU A 92 8.10 -38.11 -0.94
N LYS A 93 8.13 -39.39 -1.32
CA LYS A 93 7.50 -40.48 -0.58
C LYS A 93 8.57 -41.31 0.11
N VAL A 94 8.53 -41.33 1.44
CA VAL A 94 9.33 -42.25 2.23
C VAL A 94 8.55 -43.55 2.39
N ASN A 95 9.10 -44.65 1.90
CA ASN A 95 8.53 -45.97 2.14
C ASN A 95 8.72 -46.35 3.62
N GLY A 96 7.61 -46.46 4.36
CA GLY A 96 7.63 -46.71 5.81
C GLY A 96 8.26 -48.04 6.24
N ALA A 97 8.49 -48.99 5.33
CA ALA A 97 9.14 -50.27 5.63
C ALA A 97 10.64 -50.29 5.31
N THR A 98 11.07 -49.63 4.24
CA THR A 98 12.48 -49.64 3.79
C THR A 98 13.23 -48.36 4.13
N MET A 99 12.53 -47.32 4.61
CA MET A 99 13.05 -45.96 4.79
C MET A 99 13.68 -45.37 3.51
N ALA A 100 13.40 -45.95 2.35
CA ALA A 100 13.86 -45.44 1.07
C ALA A 100 12.97 -44.26 0.65
N SER A 101 13.59 -43.18 0.20
CA SER A 101 12.93 -42.00 -0.37
C SER A 101 12.83 -42.16 -1.88
N ASP A 102 11.60 -42.18 -2.40
CA ASP A 102 11.33 -42.04 -3.82
C ASP A 102 10.77 -40.63 -4.09
N THR A 103 11.33 -39.93 -5.06
CA THR A 103 10.84 -38.61 -5.49
C THR A 103 10.07 -38.76 -6.79
N THR A 104 8.86 -38.18 -6.85
CA THR A 104 8.05 -38.10 -8.06
C THR A 104 7.63 -36.66 -8.33
N ASP A 105 7.87 -36.20 -9.55
CA ASP A 105 7.40 -34.89 -10.00
C ASP A 105 5.94 -34.96 -10.44
N VAL A 106 5.11 -34.09 -9.87
CA VAL A 106 3.70 -33.96 -10.18
C VAL A 106 3.34 -32.50 -10.40
N LEU A 107 2.32 -32.23 -11.20
CA LEU A 107 1.71 -30.91 -11.25
C LEU A 107 0.80 -30.72 -10.04
N GLY A 108 0.96 -29.60 -9.34
CA GLY A 108 0.18 -29.32 -8.14
C GLY A 108 0.22 -27.86 -7.73
N TRP A 109 -0.58 -27.54 -6.72
CA TRP A 109 -0.59 -26.22 -6.10
C TRP A 109 0.46 -26.17 -4.98
N GLU A 110 1.42 -25.26 -5.08
CA GLU A 110 2.42 -25.02 -4.06
C GLU A 110 2.28 -23.61 -3.49
N GLU A 111 2.52 -23.45 -2.19
CA GLU A 111 2.65 -22.13 -1.58
C GLU A 111 3.83 -21.39 -2.21
N ILE A 112 3.58 -20.17 -2.68
CA ILE A 112 4.63 -19.31 -3.24
C ILE A 112 4.85 -18.05 -2.43
N SER A 113 3.85 -17.60 -1.67
CA SER A 113 4.01 -16.48 -0.76
C SER A 113 2.85 -16.43 0.24
N ILE A 114 3.11 -15.89 1.42
CA ILE A 114 2.04 -15.38 2.29
C ILE A 114 1.47 -14.04 1.79
N GLY A 115 0.33 -13.64 2.37
CA GLY A 115 -0.38 -12.40 2.08
C GLY A 115 0.36 -11.11 2.45
N LEU A 116 -0.39 -10.02 2.55
CA LEU A 116 0.11 -8.66 2.78
C LEU A 116 1.03 -8.17 1.64
N GLN A 117 0.70 -8.57 0.42
CA GLN A 117 1.42 -8.17 -0.80
C GLN A 117 1.36 -6.65 -1.03
N ASN A 118 2.21 -6.18 -1.94
CA ASN A 118 2.13 -4.83 -2.47
C ASN A 118 0.76 -4.58 -3.11
N GLY A 119 0.25 -3.35 -2.96
CA GLY A 119 -1.06 -2.97 -3.46
C GLY A 119 -1.00 -2.19 -4.76
N TRP A 120 -2.04 -2.29 -5.56
CA TRP A 120 -2.17 -1.56 -6.81
C TRP A 120 -3.50 -0.82 -6.90
N HIS A 121 -3.44 0.41 -7.40
CA HIS A 121 -4.59 1.14 -7.92
C HIS A 121 -4.39 1.41 -9.40
N GLU A 122 -5.38 1.07 -10.22
CA GLU A 122 -5.34 1.23 -11.68
C GLU A 122 -4.16 0.48 -12.35
N PHE A 123 -3.91 -0.76 -11.92
CA PHE A 123 -2.89 -1.63 -12.49
C PHE A 123 -3.02 -1.76 -14.02
N GLY A 124 -1.88 -1.77 -14.72
CA GLY A 124 -1.82 -1.89 -16.18
C GLY A 124 -1.68 -0.58 -16.95
N ARG A 125 -1.72 0.58 -16.28
CA ARG A 125 -1.33 1.86 -16.89
C ARG A 125 0.16 1.89 -17.23
N ARG A 126 0.53 2.71 -18.22
CA ARG A 126 1.91 2.82 -18.73
C ARG A 126 2.88 3.36 -17.68
N GLU A 127 2.46 4.38 -16.96
CA GLU A 127 3.28 5.03 -15.94
C GLU A 127 2.89 4.52 -14.56
N VAL A 128 3.89 4.21 -13.75
CA VAL A 128 3.73 3.70 -12.39
C VAL A 128 4.40 4.66 -11.42
N GLU A 129 3.66 5.05 -10.39
CA GLU A 129 4.18 5.83 -9.27
C GLU A 129 4.21 4.96 -8.02
N GLU A 130 5.40 4.80 -7.43
CA GLU A 130 5.58 3.99 -6.23
C GLU A 130 5.38 4.81 -4.95
N ILE A 131 4.57 4.30 -4.05
CA ILE A 131 4.27 4.87 -2.73
C ILE A 131 4.80 3.90 -1.68
N LYS A 132 5.87 4.29 -1.00
CA LYS A 132 6.51 3.45 0.02
C LYS A 132 5.82 3.61 1.37
N THR A 133 5.57 2.50 2.05
CA THR A 133 5.08 2.48 3.42
C THR A 133 6.14 1.91 4.36
N GLY A 134 6.46 2.63 5.43
CA GLY A 134 7.51 2.25 6.39
C GLY A 134 7.02 1.47 7.61
N TRP A 135 5.86 0.82 7.51
CA TRP A 135 5.27 0.09 8.63
C TRP A 135 4.98 -1.36 8.24
N SER A 136 5.57 -2.29 9.00
CA SER A 136 5.30 -3.71 8.89
C SER A 136 4.00 -4.08 9.63
N SER A 137 3.51 -5.30 9.40
CA SER A 137 2.38 -5.91 10.11
C SER A 137 2.79 -7.28 10.63
N CYS A 138 2.01 -7.81 11.55
CA CYS A 138 2.06 -9.23 11.88
C CYS A 138 1.45 -10.09 10.76
N TYR A 139 1.78 -11.38 10.71
CA TYR A 139 1.07 -12.36 9.87
C TYR A 139 -0.13 -12.94 10.62
N GLY A 140 -1.17 -13.35 9.90
CA GLY A 140 -2.31 -14.07 10.47
C GLY A 140 -3.64 -13.33 10.31
N ASN A 141 -4.65 -13.76 11.08
CA ASN A 141 -6.04 -13.31 10.96
C ASN A 141 -6.60 -12.84 12.32
N GLN A 142 -7.93 -12.71 12.45
CA GLN A 142 -8.58 -12.26 13.68
C GLN A 142 -8.32 -13.16 14.90
N GLN A 143 -7.96 -14.43 14.70
CA GLN A 143 -7.88 -15.44 15.75
C GLN A 143 -6.44 -15.83 16.09
N LEU A 144 -5.52 -15.72 15.13
CA LEU A 144 -4.12 -16.06 15.29
C LEU A 144 -3.27 -15.00 14.62
N THR A 145 -2.49 -14.30 15.43
CA THR A 145 -1.49 -13.33 15.01
C THR A 145 -0.13 -13.89 15.34
N LEU A 146 0.72 -14.02 14.32
CA LEU A 146 2.03 -14.64 14.43
C LEU A 146 3.13 -13.66 14.02
N VAL A 147 4.19 -13.70 14.81
CA VAL A 147 5.46 -13.03 14.60
C VAL A 147 6.52 -14.00 15.08
N ASN A 148 7.60 -14.20 14.32
CA ASN A 148 8.69 -15.06 14.75
C ASN A 148 10.02 -14.36 14.53
N GLN A 149 10.65 -13.86 15.59
CA GLN A 149 11.94 -13.18 15.51
C GLN A 149 12.99 -13.99 16.29
N GLN A 150 14.06 -14.39 15.60
CA GLN A 150 15.13 -15.18 16.22
C GLN A 150 16.02 -14.30 17.12
N GLY A 151 16.20 -14.73 18.36
CA GLY A 151 17.12 -14.10 19.32
C GLY A 151 18.57 -14.08 18.81
N SER A 152 19.25 -12.95 18.85
CA SER A 152 20.68 -12.86 18.50
C SER A 152 21.57 -13.27 19.67
N MET A 153 22.75 -13.84 19.38
CA MET A 153 23.73 -14.24 20.42
C MET A 153 24.19 -13.07 21.30
N ASN A 154 24.17 -11.84 20.77
CA ASN A 154 24.50 -10.63 21.53
C ASN A 154 23.40 -10.22 22.53
N ALA A 155 22.21 -10.82 22.44
CA ALA A 155 21.05 -10.51 23.26
C ALA A 155 20.72 -11.58 24.32
N TRP A 156 21.61 -12.53 24.62
CA TRP A 156 21.37 -13.61 25.61
C TRP A 156 20.93 -13.15 27.01
N LYS A 157 21.13 -11.87 27.36
CA LYS A 157 20.67 -11.28 28.64
C LYS A 157 19.31 -10.60 28.56
N ALA A 158 18.74 -10.37 27.38
CA ALA A 158 17.47 -9.67 27.20
C ALA A 158 16.40 -10.66 26.70
N LYS A 159 15.28 -10.75 27.42
CA LYS A 159 14.13 -11.60 27.06
C LYS A 159 13.38 -11.10 25.80
N GLN A 160 13.74 -9.93 25.27
CA GLN A 160 13.06 -9.23 24.18
C GLN A 160 14.08 -8.52 23.29
N GLN A 161 13.86 -8.54 21.97
CA GLN A 161 14.65 -7.83 20.96
C GLN A 161 13.98 -6.53 20.52
N ALA A 162 14.75 -5.67 19.84
CA ALA A 162 14.20 -4.55 19.10
C ALA A 162 13.35 -5.08 17.95
N PHE A 163 12.08 -4.69 17.92
CA PHE A 163 11.18 -4.91 16.80
C PHE A 163 11.06 -3.61 16.02
N SER A 164 10.98 -3.71 14.68
CA SER A 164 10.42 -2.59 13.92
C SER A 164 8.98 -2.37 14.39
N PRO A 165 8.48 -1.13 14.43
CA PRO A 165 7.09 -0.89 14.82
C PRO A 165 6.12 -1.64 13.90
N ARG A 166 5.15 -2.35 14.48
CA ARG A 166 4.18 -3.17 13.75
C ARG A 166 2.78 -2.66 13.95
N LEU A 167 2.04 -2.59 12.86
CA LEU A 167 0.63 -2.27 12.92
C LEU A 167 -0.18 -3.52 13.28
N MET A 168 -1.13 -3.32 14.19
CA MET A 168 -2.15 -4.30 14.56
C MET A 168 -3.48 -3.57 14.73
N ILE A 169 -4.53 -4.16 14.19
CA ILE A 169 -5.89 -3.70 14.43
C ILE A 169 -6.34 -4.25 15.78
N ASN A 170 -6.71 -3.35 16.68
CA ASN A 170 -7.31 -3.74 17.96
C ASN A 170 -8.69 -4.36 17.72
N ASN A 171 -8.91 -5.54 18.28
CA ASN A 171 -10.17 -6.28 18.22
C ASN A 171 -10.77 -6.36 19.63
N PRO A 172 -12.09 -6.61 19.76
CA PRO A 172 -12.71 -6.86 21.05
C PRO A 172 -11.98 -7.95 21.86
N ASN A 173 -12.12 -7.91 23.18
CA ASN A 173 -11.55 -8.89 24.11
C ASN A 173 -10.01 -8.95 24.13
N ASN A 174 -9.34 -7.79 23.98
CA ASN A 174 -7.88 -7.66 24.05
C ASN A 174 -7.15 -8.57 23.04
N SER A 175 -7.74 -8.72 21.86
CA SER A 175 -7.13 -9.42 20.73
C SER A 175 -6.70 -8.40 19.68
N GLY A 176 -5.83 -8.80 18.76
CA GLY A 176 -5.49 -7.95 17.63
C GLY A 176 -4.92 -8.77 16.50
N GLY A 177 -4.94 -8.20 15.30
CA GLY A 177 -4.42 -8.85 14.10
C GLY A 177 -4.40 -7.93 12.90
N THR A 178 -4.38 -8.52 11.71
CA THR A 178 -4.24 -7.81 10.43
C THR A 178 -5.56 -7.34 9.84
N GLN A 179 -6.69 -7.78 10.42
CA GLN A 179 -8.03 -7.47 9.94
C GLN A 179 -9.07 -7.58 11.05
N ASN A 180 -10.18 -6.87 10.88
CA ASN A 180 -11.43 -7.00 11.64
C ASN A 180 -12.61 -7.06 10.66
N ALA A 181 -13.85 -6.93 11.13
CA ALA A 181 -15.04 -7.02 10.28
C ALA A 181 -15.15 -5.88 9.25
N ASN A 182 -14.54 -4.71 9.52
CA ASN A 182 -14.72 -3.48 8.75
C ASN A 182 -13.44 -3.00 8.07
N PHE A 183 -12.28 -3.55 8.43
CA PHE A 183 -10.99 -3.06 7.96
C PHE A 183 -9.95 -4.18 7.93
N SER A 184 -9.08 -4.15 6.92
CA SER A 184 -7.98 -5.07 6.71
C SER A 184 -6.77 -4.29 6.23
N PHE A 185 -5.58 -4.71 6.68
CA PHE A 185 -4.33 -4.17 6.15
C PHE A 185 -4.01 -4.64 4.74
N GLU A 186 -4.72 -5.62 4.18
CA GLU A 186 -4.61 -5.93 2.75
C GLU A 186 -5.01 -4.71 1.92
N TYR A 187 -4.19 -4.34 0.93
CA TYR A 187 -4.46 -3.12 0.16
C TYR A 187 -5.72 -3.24 -0.69
N GLU A 188 -5.78 -4.28 -1.51
CA GLU A 188 -6.78 -4.43 -2.58
C GLU A 188 -8.03 -5.23 -2.15
N LYS A 189 -8.07 -5.73 -0.91
CA LYS A 189 -9.18 -6.56 -0.44
C LYS A 189 -10.51 -5.82 -0.60
N ALA A 190 -11.46 -6.45 -1.29
CA ALA A 190 -12.78 -5.87 -1.53
C ALA A 190 -13.44 -5.39 -0.23
N ASP A 191 -14.03 -4.19 -0.29
CA ASP A 191 -14.81 -3.50 0.75
C ASP A 191 -14.10 -3.18 2.08
N THR A 192 -13.03 -3.88 2.44
CA THR A 192 -12.40 -3.79 3.76
C THR A 192 -10.91 -3.44 3.68
N GLY A 193 -10.29 -3.52 2.51
CA GLY A 193 -8.87 -3.20 2.33
C GLY A 193 -8.55 -1.70 2.48
N ILE A 194 -7.26 -1.39 2.60
CA ILE A 194 -6.77 0.00 2.78
C ILE A 194 -7.21 0.89 1.61
N LEU A 195 -7.10 0.41 0.37
CA LEU A 195 -7.41 1.20 -0.81
C LEU A 195 -8.91 1.52 -0.94
N PRO A 196 -9.84 0.55 -0.85
CA PRO A 196 -11.27 0.85 -0.97
C PRO A 196 -11.88 1.54 0.26
N VAL A 197 -11.29 1.42 1.44
CA VAL A 197 -11.82 2.04 2.68
C VAL A 197 -11.15 3.37 2.98
N TYR A 198 -9.84 3.37 3.19
CA TYR A 198 -9.11 4.51 3.75
C TYR A 198 -8.67 5.49 2.65
N TRP A 199 -8.20 4.99 1.52
CA TRP A 199 -7.69 5.81 0.41
C TRP A 199 -8.61 5.90 -0.80
N LYS A 200 -9.89 5.54 -0.66
CA LYS A 200 -10.85 5.48 -1.77
C LYS A 200 -10.86 6.72 -2.66
N ASN A 201 -10.92 7.90 -2.04
CA ASN A 201 -10.97 9.17 -2.75
C ASN A 201 -9.57 9.66 -3.12
N TRP A 202 -8.58 9.43 -2.25
CA TRP A 202 -7.21 9.87 -2.46
C TRP A 202 -6.57 9.18 -3.66
N ASN A 203 -6.69 7.84 -3.76
CA ASN A 203 -6.15 7.06 -4.87
C ASN A 203 -6.66 7.55 -6.23
N ARG A 204 -7.97 7.81 -6.30
CA ARG A 204 -8.66 8.24 -7.52
C ARG A 204 -8.24 9.65 -7.93
N PHE A 205 -8.08 10.55 -6.96
CA PHE A 205 -7.56 11.88 -7.20
C PHE A 205 -6.08 11.82 -7.62
N TRP A 206 -5.23 11.16 -6.83
CA TRP A 206 -3.79 11.16 -7.02
C TRP A 206 -3.36 10.52 -8.34
N SER A 207 -4.00 9.42 -8.74
CA SER A 207 -3.73 8.76 -10.03
C SER A 207 -4.09 9.59 -11.27
N ASN A 208 -4.99 10.58 -11.13
CA ASN A 208 -5.54 11.37 -12.22
C ASN A 208 -5.35 12.89 -12.04
N ARG A 209 -4.47 13.30 -11.13
CA ARG A 209 -4.28 14.69 -10.70
C ARG A 209 -3.82 15.58 -11.84
N LEU A 210 -4.28 16.83 -11.85
CA LEU A 210 -3.87 17.85 -12.81
C LEU A 210 -2.95 18.87 -12.12
N PRO A 211 -1.62 18.77 -12.31
CA PRO A 211 -0.68 19.69 -11.70
C PRO A 211 -0.83 21.10 -12.27
N VAL A 212 -0.72 22.10 -11.40
CA VAL A 212 -0.77 23.52 -11.74
C VAL A 212 0.28 24.30 -10.97
N SER A 213 0.76 25.38 -11.56
CA SER A 213 1.68 26.34 -10.93
C SER A 213 1.20 27.76 -11.15
N GLY A 214 1.36 28.63 -10.16
CA GLY A 214 0.90 30.01 -10.24
C GLY A 214 1.59 30.90 -9.23
N ASP A 215 1.65 32.19 -9.55
CA ASP A 215 2.34 33.19 -8.75
C ASP A 215 1.35 34.06 -7.96
N PHE A 216 1.67 34.30 -6.70
CA PHE A 216 0.83 35.06 -5.77
C PHE A 216 1.64 36.14 -5.06
N ASP A 217 1.04 37.32 -4.89
CA ASP A 217 1.53 38.38 -4.00
C ASP A 217 0.81 38.26 -2.66
N LEU A 218 1.34 37.39 -1.78
CA LEU A 218 0.76 37.10 -0.47
C LEU A 218 1.37 38.01 0.60
N PRO A 219 0.57 38.91 1.21
CA PRO A 219 1.00 39.62 2.41
C PRO A 219 1.34 38.66 3.54
N VAL A 220 2.24 39.06 4.45
CA VAL A 220 2.77 38.23 5.55
C VAL A 220 1.67 37.49 6.33
N ASN A 221 0.57 38.17 6.67
CA ASN A 221 -0.55 37.58 7.42
C ASN A 221 -1.28 36.51 6.63
N VAL A 222 -1.42 36.68 5.32
CA VAL A 222 -2.07 35.73 4.41
C VAL A 222 -1.14 34.55 4.19
N LEU A 223 0.13 34.79 3.85
CA LEU A 223 1.13 33.73 3.70
C LEU A 223 1.21 32.86 4.95
N ARG A 224 1.26 33.49 6.13
CA ARG A 224 1.21 32.80 7.43
C ARG A 224 -0.04 31.94 7.56
N HIS A 225 -1.21 32.47 7.20
CA HIS A 225 -2.45 31.71 7.24
C HIS A 225 -2.42 30.51 6.29
N VAL A 226 -1.93 30.68 5.07
CA VAL A 226 -1.80 29.60 4.09
C VAL A 226 -0.86 28.51 4.62
N ILE A 227 0.30 28.87 5.18
CA ILE A 227 1.25 27.90 5.76
C ILE A 227 0.60 27.07 6.87
N TYR A 228 -0.14 27.69 7.79
CA TYR A 228 -0.82 26.96 8.87
C TYR A 228 -2.01 26.12 8.41
N ASN A 229 -2.48 26.34 7.18
CA ASN A 229 -3.66 25.68 6.62
C ASN A 229 -3.35 25.02 5.27
N ILE A 230 -2.10 24.65 5.01
CA ILE A 230 -1.66 24.20 3.67
C ILE A 230 -2.48 23.01 3.13
N CYS A 231 -3.01 22.17 4.02
CA CYS A 231 -3.86 21.03 3.69
C CYS A 231 -5.33 21.41 3.39
N SER A 232 -5.68 22.69 3.46
CA SER A 232 -7.02 23.20 3.14
C SER A 232 -7.22 23.32 1.63
N LYS A 233 -8.49 23.45 1.24
CA LYS A 233 -8.87 23.73 -0.15
C LYS A 233 -8.82 25.23 -0.40
N TYR A 234 -8.26 25.62 -1.54
CA TYR A 234 -8.15 27.01 -1.97
C TYR A 234 -8.89 27.22 -3.28
N ARG A 235 -9.21 28.48 -3.60
CA ARG A 235 -9.82 28.84 -4.87
C ARG A 235 -9.25 30.14 -5.44
N THR A 236 -9.28 30.21 -6.75
CA THR A 236 -9.22 31.44 -7.54
C THR A 236 -10.49 31.54 -8.40
N SER A 237 -10.65 32.62 -9.16
CA SER A 237 -11.66 32.73 -10.23
C SER A 237 -11.60 31.57 -11.23
N GLU A 238 -10.41 31.02 -11.47
CA GLU A 238 -10.17 29.85 -12.34
C GLU A 238 -10.40 28.48 -11.67
N GLY A 239 -11.11 28.43 -10.54
CA GLY A 239 -11.53 27.19 -9.87
C GLY A 239 -10.74 26.82 -8.61
N GLU A 240 -11.04 25.64 -8.08
CA GLU A 240 -10.50 25.13 -6.81
C GLU A 240 -9.18 24.37 -7.01
N PHE A 241 -8.30 24.43 -6.00
CA PHE A 241 -7.01 23.76 -6.02
C PHE A 241 -6.55 23.37 -4.61
N LEU A 242 -5.60 22.43 -4.56
CA LEU A 242 -4.83 22.04 -3.38
C LEU A 242 -3.39 22.48 -3.56
N ILE A 243 -2.76 22.93 -2.49
CA ILE A 243 -1.35 23.29 -2.48
C ILE A 243 -0.53 22.05 -2.16
N GLU A 244 0.48 21.77 -3.00
CA GLU A 244 1.49 20.76 -2.74
C GLU A 244 2.76 21.41 -2.16
N GLU A 245 3.20 22.49 -2.79
CA GLU A 245 4.45 23.17 -2.48
C GLU A 245 4.26 24.68 -2.62
N MET A 246 4.91 25.42 -1.73
CA MET A 246 5.04 26.88 -1.84
C MET A 246 6.50 27.26 -1.73
N SER A 247 6.93 28.17 -2.59
CA SER A 247 8.25 28.77 -2.53
C SER A 247 8.13 30.28 -2.60
N CYS A 248 8.87 31.00 -1.76
CA CYS A 248 8.92 32.46 -1.79
C CYS A 248 10.34 32.93 -1.50
N GLU A 249 10.71 34.07 -2.07
CA GLU A 249 11.96 34.74 -1.75
C GLU A 249 11.73 35.74 -0.62
N LEU A 250 12.53 35.66 0.45
CA LEU A 250 12.49 36.59 1.57
C LEU A 250 13.64 37.59 1.44
N PHE A 251 13.31 38.88 1.37
CA PHE A 251 14.26 39.99 1.43
C PHE A 251 14.25 40.60 2.84
N ILE A 252 15.27 41.41 3.15
CA ILE A 252 15.40 42.08 4.46
C ILE A 252 14.20 42.99 4.75
N ASP A 253 13.61 43.57 3.71
CA ASP A 253 12.57 44.60 3.78
C ASP A 253 11.22 44.18 3.17
N ARG A 254 11.15 43.05 2.45
CA ARG A 254 9.92 42.58 1.78
C ARG A 254 9.87 41.07 1.58
N ILE A 255 8.66 40.55 1.36
CA ILE A 255 8.44 39.21 0.82
C ILE A 255 8.28 39.36 -0.69
N GLY A 256 9.00 38.54 -1.46
CA GLY A 256 8.86 38.46 -2.90
C GLY A 256 7.60 37.70 -3.32
N THR A 257 7.45 37.49 -4.62
CA THR A 257 6.37 36.66 -5.15
C THR A 257 6.43 35.25 -4.57
N THR A 258 5.28 34.72 -4.19
CA THR A 258 5.15 33.33 -3.74
C THR A 258 4.67 32.48 -4.91
N GLN A 259 5.51 31.57 -5.37
CA GLN A 259 5.12 30.53 -6.31
C GLN A 259 4.42 29.40 -5.56
N VAL A 260 3.22 29.05 -6.02
CA VAL A 260 2.41 27.96 -5.50
C VAL A 260 2.31 26.88 -6.57
N LYS A 261 2.74 25.66 -6.23
CA LYS A 261 2.52 24.45 -7.01
C LYS A 261 1.49 23.58 -6.33
N GLY A 262 0.64 22.96 -7.12
CA GLY A 262 -0.48 22.21 -6.58
C GLY A 262 -1.25 21.45 -7.63
N PHE A 263 -2.50 21.16 -7.30
CA PHE A 263 -3.37 20.34 -8.13
C PHE A 263 -4.77 20.95 -8.21
N LYS A 264 -5.36 20.95 -9.41
CA LYS A 264 -6.79 21.29 -9.58
C LYS A 264 -7.67 20.19 -8.98
N VAL A 265 -8.81 20.58 -8.41
CA VAL A 265 -9.79 19.70 -7.74
C VAL A 265 -11.06 19.58 -8.56
#